data_AF-A0A7R9WXF6-F1
#
_entry.id   AF-A0A7R9WXF6-F1
#
_cell.length_a   1.000
_cell.length_b   1.000
_cell.length_c   1.000
_cell.angle_alpha   90.00
_cell.angle_beta   90.00
_cell.angle_gamma   90.00
#
_symmetry.space_group_name_H-M   'P 1'
#
loop_
_entity.id
_entity.type
_entity.pdbx_description
1 polymer ?
#
loop_
_entity_poly.entity_id
_entity_poly.type
_entity_poly.pdbx_seq_one_letter_code
_entity_poly.pdbx_strand_id
1 'polypeptide(L)'
;PVSSATATNPTIATADDTTFYIAQSEAFTVLLDHAVTASKICNAHSHRGYACSAQSSAYQGRLYSSNQDLCQRQSQWNRSFVDYASDRATDNAPCYIEPNKTYAGLDFFSLDVLLQAAGVASLDDCIPGGTAHASFCKTYRESGATLLLNIYWHDKKPYSGRVDPHYIYVAQLVATSYKQSIPFYERYRSHRTLLRAHGIKIAVLLGGEFHQFRFLQFLITLTTALGLLAVATTVVDSCMLYVLPEKEHYLQAKYEQQRPRSCERRVPSASPQRQAEDQVDDGNGQPVTSADQESLLAEPLLQEGGQ
;
A
#
# COMPACT_ATOMS: atom_id res chain seq x y z
N PRO A 1 -62.62 -46.28 -7.89
CA PRO A 1 -61.93 -45.86 -9.13
C PRO A 1 -61.43 -44.42 -9.02
N VAL A 2 -60.20 -44.24 -8.53
CA VAL A 2 -59.54 -42.93 -8.43
C VAL A 2 -58.68 -42.76 -9.68
N SER A 3 -59.09 -41.89 -10.62
CA SER A 3 -58.29 -41.62 -11.82
C SER A 3 -57.15 -40.66 -11.49
N SER A 4 -55.93 -41.18 -11.43
CA SER A 4 -54.71 -40.37 -11.34
C SER A 4 -54.53 -39.54 -12.61
N ALA A 5 -54.75 -38.23 -12.52
CA ALA A 5 -54.42 -37.31 -13.60
C ALA A 5 -52.90 -37.12 -13.65
N THR A 6 -52.25 -37.81 -14.59
CA THR A 6 -50.81 -37.65 -14.85
C THR A 6 -50.55 -36.26 -15.43
N ALA A 7 -50.08 -35.34 -14.60
CA ALA A 7 -49.66 -34.02 -15.03
C ALA A 7 -48.40 -34.15 -15.92
N THR A 8 -48.59 -34.12 -17.24
CA THR A 8 -47.49 -33.98 -18.18
C THR A 8 -46.86 -32.61 -17.99
N ASN A 9 -45.59 -32.57 -17.59
CA ASN A 9 -44.82 -31.33 -17.54
C ASN A 9 -44.90 -30.66 -18.92
N PRO A 10 -45.28 -29.38 -19.01
CA PRO A 10 -45.29 -28.68 -20.29
C PRO A 10 -43.86 -28.62 -20.81
N THR A 11 -43.61 -29.32 -21.92
CA THR A 11 -42.39 -29.18 -22.70
C THR A 11 -42.33 -27.75 -23.21
N ILE A 12 -41.56 -26.91 -22.51
CA ILE A 12 -41.27 -25.55 -22.92
C ILE A 12 -40.60 -25.64 -24.27
N ALA A 13 -41.31 -25.25 -25.33
CA ALA A 13 -40.75 -25.12 -26.66
C ALA A 13 -39.62 -24.09 -26.58
N THR A 14 -38.37 -24.57 -26.68
CA THR A 14 -37.20 -23.72 -26.79
C THR A 14 -37.29 -22.97 -28.11
N ALA A 15 -37.53 -21.67 -28.04
CA ALA A 15 -37.39 -20.77 -29.18
C ALA A 15 -35.97 -20.88 -29.75
N ASP A 16 -35.84 -20.59 -31.04
CA ASP A 16 -34.59 -20.67 -31.80
C ASP A 16 -33.48 -19.80 -31.16
N ASP A 17 -32.35 -20.39 -30.80
CA ASP A 17 -31.26 -19.73 -30.05
C ASP A 17 -30.40 -18.91 -31.02
N THR A 18 -30.94 -17.75 -31.41
CA THR A 18 -30.31 -16.85 -32.39
C THR A 18 -29.20 -16.04 -31.72
N THR A 19 -27.96 -16.30 -32.12
CA THR A 19 -26.77 -15.60 -31.62
C THR A 19 -26.43 -14.40 -32.52
N PHE A 20 -26.16 -13.26 -31.91
CA PHE A 20 -25.79 -12.02 -32.59
C PHE A 20 -24.54 -11.44 -31.95
N TYR A 21 -23.58 -11.01 -32.78
CA TYR A 21 -22.35 -10.37 -32.31
C TYR A 21 -22.36 -8.88 -32.63
N ILE A 22 -21.98 -8.06 -31.65
CA ILE A 22 -21.71 -6.64 -31.85
C ILE A 22 -20.30 -6.52 -32.43
N ALA A 23 -20.21 -6.07 -33.69
CA ALA A 23 -18.94 -5.76 -34.33
C ALA A 23 -18.28 -4.52 -33.71
N GLN A 24 -16.95 -4.42 -33.81
CA GLN A 24 -16.16 -3.25 -33.40
C GLN A 24 -16.33 -2.80 -31.94
N SER A 25 -16.72 -3.71 -31.03
CA SER A 25 -16.85 -3.40 -29.59
C SER A 25 -15.55 -2.88 -28.95
N GLU A 26 -14.38 -3.23 -29.49
CA GLU A 26 -13.07 -2.71 -29.06
C GLU A 26 -12.90 -1.20 -29.32
N ALA A 27 -13.66 -0.62 -30.25
CA ALA A 27 -13.62 0.80 -30.57
C ALA A 27 -14.44 1.70 -29.61
N PHE A 28 -15.17 1.11 -28.66
CA PHE A 28 -15.89 1.90 -27.65
C PHE A 28 -14.92 2.67 -26.75
N THR A 29 -15.28 3.90 -26.42
CA THR A 29 -14.50 4.76 -25.51
C THR A 29 -15.06 4.72 -24.10
N VAL A 30 -14.18 4.56 -23.13
CA VAL A 30 -14.48 4.62 -21.69
C VAL A 30 -13.93 5.94 -21.17
N LEU A 31 -14.83 6.85 -20.79
CA LEU A 31 -14.49 8.10 -20.09
C LEU A 31 -14.44 7.83 -18.59
N LEU A 32 -13.41 8.35 -17.93
CA LEU A 32 -13.12 8.13 -16.52
C LEU A 32 -13.08 9.46 -15.77
N ASP A 33 -14.20 9.82 -15.16
CA ASP A 33 -14.26 10.90 -14.18
C ASP A 33 -14.15 10.29 -12.76
N HIS A 34 -13.05 10.60 -12.08
CA HIS A 34 -12.83 10.20 -10.69
C HIS A 34 -12.21 11.32 -9.88
N ALA A 35 -12.52 11.31 -8.58
CA ALA A 35 -11.98 12.24 -7.59
C ALA A 35 -11.69 11.49 -6.29
N VAL A 36 -10.70 11.96 -5.54
CA VAL A 36 -10.29 11.41 -4.24
C VAL A 36 -10.19 12.53 -3.21
N THR A 37 -10.48 12.23 -1.95
CA THR A 37 -10.46 13.21 -0.84
C THR A 37 -9.82 12.58 0.39
N ALA A 38 -8.73 13.17 0.87
CA ALA A 38 -7.97 12.70 2.04
C ALA A 38 -8.50 13.32 3.35
N SER A 39 -9.75 12.99 3.72
CA SER A 39 -10.49 13.64 4.81
C SER A 39 -9.74 13.75 6.14
N LYS A 40 -8.97 12.72 6.53
CA LYS A 40 -8.15 12.72 7.75
C LYS A 40 -7.02 13.77 7.75
N ILE A 41 -6.45 14.07 6.57
CA ILE A 41 -5.41 15.09 6.41
C ILE A 41 -6.05 16.49 6.47
N CYS A 42 -7.20 16.65 5.81
CA CYS A 42 -7.92 17.92 5.71
C CYS A 42 -8.43 18.47 7.04
N ASN A 43 -8.98 17.60 7.88
CA ASN A 43 -9.49 18.02 9.19
C ASN A 43 -8.37 18.47 10.14
N ALA A 44 -7.13 18.01 9.93
CA ALA A 44 -5.98 18.36 10.75
C ALA A 44 -5.25 19.63 10.27
N HIS A 45 -5.28 19.93 8.97
CA HIS A 45 -4.55 21.06 8.39
C HIS A 45 -5.39 21.84 7.36
N SER A 46 -6.05 22.90 7.84
CA SER A 46 -6.66 23.96 7.01
C SER A 46 -5.61 24.83 6.27
N HIS A 47 -4.31 24.62 6.53
CA HIS A 47 -3.24 25.47 6.02
C HIS A 47 -2.71 25.02 4.65
N ARG A 48 -2.42 26.05 3.83
CA ARG A 48 -2.05 26.01 2.41
C ARG A 48 -0.96 24.97 2.12
N GLY A 49 -1.20 24.14 1.11
CA GLY A 49 -0.18 23.27 0.52
C GLY A 49 -0.40 21.78 0.66
N TYR A 50 -1.57 21.30 1.10
CA TYR A 50 -1.99 19.90 0.94
C TYR A 50 -3.13 19.82 -0.08
N ALA A 51 -3.00 18.94 -1.08
CA ALA A 51 -4.09 18.63 -2.00
C ALA A 51 -5.14 17.78 -1.26
N CYS A 52 -6.09 18.47 -0.65
CA CYS A 52 -7.09 17.87 0.22
C CYS A 52 -8.09 16.98 -0.52
N SER A 53 -8.43 17.42 -1.72
CA SER A 53 -9.10 16.64 -2.75
C SER A 53 -8.32 16.79 -4.05
N ALA A 54 -8.40 15.77 -4.90
CA ALA A 54 -7.86 15.79 -6.24
C ALA A 54 -8.92 15.24 -7.21
N GLN A 55 -9.04 15.88 -8.38
CA GLN A 55 -9.98 15.50 -9.44
C GLN A 55 -9.18 15.14 -10.68
N SER A 56 -9.59 14.08 -11.39
CA SER A 56 -8.95 13.61 -12.63
C SER A 56 -8.74 14.72 -13.68
N SER A 57 -9.70 15.65 -13.79
CA SER A 57 -9.65 16.84 -14.67
C SER A 57 -8.48 17.79 -14.42
N ALA A 58 -7.98 17.88 -13.19
CA ALA A 58 -6.95 18.83 -12.77
C ALA A 58 -5.52 18.24 -12.76
N TYR A 59 -5.38 16.93 -12.94
CA TYR A 59 -4.12 16.21 -12.83
C TYR A 59 -3.90 15.28 -14.04
N GLN A 60 -2.66 14.88 -14.28
CA GLN A 60 -2.31 13.99 -15.39
C GLN A 60 -2.25 12.54 -14.89
N GLY A 61 -3.12 11.68 -15.44
CA GLY A 61 -3.03 10.24 -15.28
C GLY A 61 -2.08 9.60 -16.29
N ARG A 62 -1.63 8.38 -16.01
CA ARG A 62 -1.00 7.50 -17.02
C ARG A 62 -1.48 6.05 -16.86
N LEU A 63 -1.69 5.35 -17.97
CA LEU A 63 -2.04 3.93 -18.01
C LEU A 63 -0.78 3.06 -18.04
N TYR A 64 -0.60 2.24 -17.03
CA TYR A 64 0.45 1.23 -17.00
C TYR A 64 0.14 0.10 -17.98
N SER A 65 1.13 -0.27 -18.80
CA SER A 65 1.09 -1.42 -19.69
C SER A 65 2.39 -2.22 -19.59
N SER A 66 2.26 -3.54 -19.47
CA SER A 66 3.37 -4.50 -19.65
C SER A 66 3.44 -5.06 -21.09
N ASN A 67 2.57 -4.63 -22.00
CA ASN A 67 2.49 -5.12 -23.37
C ASN A 67 3.41 -4.29 -24.31
N GLN A 68 4.45 -4.95 -24.83
CA GLN A 68 5.44 -4.36 -25.73
C GLN A 68 4.81 -3.75 -27.00
N ASP A 69 3.86 -4.44 -27.64
CA ASP A 69 3.27 -3.99 -28.90
C ASP A 69 2.45 -2.71 -28.71
N LEU A 70 1.75 -2.61 -27.57
CA LEU A 70 1.04 -1.40 -27.18
C LEU A 70 2.02 -0.26 -26.85
N CYS A 71 3.12 -0.53 -26.16
CA CYS A 71 4.16 0.47 -25.88
C CYS A 71 4.80 1.00 -27.17
N GLN A 72 5.17 0.13 -28.11
CA GLN A 72 5.70 0.53 -29.41
C GLN A 72 4.69 1.35 -30.23
N ARG A 73 3.42 0.92 -30.26
CA ARG A 73 2.34 1.63 -30.97
C ARG A 73 2.09 3.03 -30.39
N GLN A 74 2.12 3.20 -29.07
CA GLN A 74 1.94 4.50 -28.42
C GLN A 74 3.19 5.38 -28.49
N SER A 75 4.38 4.79 -28.59
CA SER A 75 5.65 5.52 -28.75
C SER A 75 5.72 6.29 -30.06
N GLN A 76 5.09 5.79 -31.13
CA GLN A 76 4.97 6.49 -32.41
C GLN A 76 4.25 7.84 -32.30
N TRP A 77 3.44 8.03 -31.25
CA TRP A 77 2.71 9.26 -30.96
C TRP A 77 3.33 10.08 -29.82
N ASN A 78 4.52 9.71 -29.32
CA ASN A 78 5.16 10.23 -28.11
C ASN A 78 4.29 10.12 -26.84
N ARG A 79 3.47 9.07 -26.74
CA ARG A 79 2.51 8.89 -25.64
C ARG A 79 2.89 7.84 -24.61
N SER A 80 3.98 7.10 -24.80
CA SER A 80 4.48 6.09 -23.87
C SER A 80 5.78 6.53 -23.22
N PHE A 81 5.84 6.43 -21.89
CA PHE A 81 6.92 6.95 -21.06
C PHE A 81 7.55 5.87 -20.17
N VAL A 82 8.83 6.04 -19.83
CA VAL A 82 9.61 5.10 -18.98
C VAL A 82 9.01 4.97 -17.57
N ASP A 83 8.55 6.08 -16.99
CA ASP A 83 7.93 6.11 -15.67
C ASP A 83 6.74 7.09 -15.61
N TYR A 84 6.03 7.09 -14.49
CA TYR A 84 4.82 7.88 -14.29
C TYR A 84 5.09 9.40 -14.15
N ALA A 85 6.32 9.82 -13.85
CA ALA A 85 6.71 11.19 -13.52
C ALA A 85 7.95 11.66 -14.30
N SER A 86 8.14 11.12 -15.51
CA SER A 86 9.24 11.41 -16.42
C SER A 86 8.71 11.54 -17.83
N ASP A 87 9.14 12.58 -18.53
CA ASP A 87 8.72 12.85 -19.90
C ASP A 87 9.67 12.19 -20.93
N ARG A 88 10.51 11.25 -20.45
CA ARG A 88 11.31 10.38 -21.31
C ARG A 88 10.41 9.33 -21.95
N ALA A 89 10.19 9.47 -23.25
CA ALA A 89 9.49 8.48 -24.06
C ALA A 89 10.21 7.12 -24.06
N THR A 90 9.42 6.03 -24.18
CA THR A 90 9.90 4.65 -24.33
C THR A 90 9.04 3.89 -25.32
N ASP A 91 9.67 3.04 -26.11
CA ASP A 91 9.06 2.02 -26.95
C ASP A 91 8.98 0.65 -26.24
N ASN A 92 9.77 0.47 -25.17
CA ASN A 92 9.89 -0.79 -24.44
C ASN A 92 8.94 -0.87 -23.23
N ALA A 93 8.41 -2.07 -22.99
CA ALA A 93 7.62 -2.41 -21.82
C ALA A 93 8.51 -2.69 -20.58
N PRO A 94 8.04 -2.42 -19.35
CA PRO A 94 6.76 -1.74 -19.06
C PRO A 94 6.80 -0.25 -19.41
N CYS A 95 5.67 0.29 -19.84
CA CYS A 95 5.53 1.70 -20.18
C CYS A 95 4.27 2.33 -19.56
N TYR A 96 4.29 3.65 -19.47
CA TYR A 96 3.19 4.47 -18.96
C TYR A 96 2.60 5.30 -20.11
N ILE A 97 1.35 5.04 -20.46
CA ILE A 97 0.67 5.60 -21.64
C ILE A 97 -0.19 6.81 -21.21
N GLU A 98 -0.06 7.92 -21.93
CA GLU A 98 -0.90 9.10 -21.68
C GLU A 98 -2.34 8.88 -22.15
N PRO A 99 -3.36 9.18 -21.31
CA PRO A 99 -4.77 9.17 -21.69
C PRO A 99 -5.07 10.20 -22.78
N ASN A 100 -6.10 9.94 -23.59
CA ASN A 100 -6.71 11.05 -24.33
C ASN A 100 -7.51 11.91 -23.34
N LYS A 101 -7.38 13.23 -23.42
CA LYS A 101 -8.16 14.17 -22.60
C LYS A 101 -9.27 14.83 -23.41
N THR A 102 -10.43 15.00 -22.76
CA THR A 102 -11.52 15.85 -23.26
C THR A 102 -11.19 17.34 -23.08
N TYR A 103 -12.03 18.23 -23.64
CA TYR A 103 -11.92 19.69 -23.41
C TYR A 103 -12.02 20.09 -21.92
N ALA A 104 -12.61 19.23 -21.08
CA ALA A 104 -12.74 19.41 -19.64
C ALA A 104 -11.58 18.78 -18.83
N GLY A 105 -10.54 18.27 -19.50
CA GLY A 105 -9.39 17.61 -18.88
C GLY A 105 -9.63 16.17 -18.43
N LEU A 106 -10.86 15.65 -18.56
CA LEU A 106 -11.23 14.27 -18.19
C LEU A 106 -10.59 13.26 -19.14
N ASP A 107 -10.11 12.15 -18.57
CA ASP A 107 -9.42 11.09 -19.29
C ASP A 107 -10.38 10.11 -19.97
N PHE A 108 -9.99 9.63 -21.15
CA PHE A 108 -10.66 8.51 -21.81
C PHE A 108 -9.71 7.59 -22.57
N PHE A 109 -10.09 6.33 -22.64
CA PHE A 109 -9.38 5.26 -23.35
C PHE A 109 -10.32 4.54 -24.31
N SER A 110 -9.80 3.97 -25.40
CA SER A 110 -10.54 2.94 -26.14
C SER A 110 -10.49 1.63 -25.36
N LEU A 111 -11.54 0.81 -25.51
CA LEU A 111 -11.61 -0.51 -24.91
C LEU A 111 -10.46 -1.42 -25.40
N ASP A 112 -10.08 -1.29 -26.68
CA ASP A 112 -8.87 -1.86 -27.28
C ASP A 112 -7.60 -1.63 -26.43
N VAL A 113 -7.31 -0.37 -26.08
CA VAL A 113 -6.10 0.00 -25.32
C VAL A 113 -6.15 -0.56 -23.90
N LEU A 114 -7.32 -0.57 -23.27
CA LEU A 114 -7.50 -1.17 -21.93
C LEU A 114 -7.34 -2.70 -21.95
N LEU A 115 -7.79 -3.37 -23.01
CA LEU A 115 -7.63 -4.82 -23.20
C LEU A 115 -6.16 -5.19 -23.46
N GLN A 116 -5.50 -4.47 -24.37
CA GLN A 116 -4.08 -4.68 -24.68
C GLN A 116 -3.18 -4.42 -23.48
N ALA A 117 -3.49 -3.41 -22.65
CA ALA A 117 -2.78 -3.15 -21.39
C ALA A 117 -3.00 -4.26 -20.34
N ALA A 118 -4.17 -4.92 -20.36
CA ALA A 118 -4.48 -6.08 -19.54
C ALA A 118 -3.97 -7.43 -20.12
N GLY A 119 -3.27 -7.41 -21.25
CA GLY A 119 -2.67 -8.59 -21.89
C GLY A 119 -3.57 -9.36 -22.88
N VAL A 120 -4.67 -8.76 -23.36
CA VAL A 120 -5.56 -9.32 -24.39
C VAL A 120 -5.39 -8.53 -25.69
N ALA A 121 -4.99 -9.17 -26.79
CA ALA A 121 -4.73 -8.46 -28.05
C ALA A 121 -6.02 -8.15 -28.81
N SER A 122 -6.98 -9.09 -28.80
CA SER A 122 -8.33 -8.92 -29.34
C SER A 122 -9.37 -9.75 -28.57
N LEU A 123 -10.63 -9.35 -28.66
CA LEU A 123 -11.76 -10.13 -28.14
C LEU A 123 -12.02 -11.44 -28.90
N ASP A 124 -11.47 -11.56 -30.10
CA ASP A 124 -11.52 -12.79 -30.89
C ASP A 124 -10.37 -13.76 -30.58
N ASP A 125 -9.47 -13.40 -29.64
CA ASP A 125 -8.46 -14.30 -29.12
C ASP A 125 -9.07 -15.47 -28.32
N CYS A 126 -8.45 -16.64 -28.45
CA CYS A 126 -8.83 -17.84 -27.71
C CYS A 126 -8.49 -17.71 -26.22
N ILE A 127 -9.44 -18.07 -25.34
CA ILE A 127 -9.23 -18.07 -23.89
C ILE A 127 -8.26 -19.22 -23.51
N PRO A 128 -7.11 -18.92 -22.88
CA PRO A 128 -6.20 -19.96 -22.40
C PRO A 128 -6.85 -20.73 -21.23
N GLY A 129 -6.78 -22.05 -21.26
CA GLY A 129 -7.32 -22.92 -20.20
C GLY A 129 -8.75 -23.43 -20.41
N GLY A 130 -9.31 -23.32 -21.61
CA GLY A 130 -10.44 -24.16 -22.01
C GLY A 130 -10.13 -25.65 -21.78
N THR A 131 -11.08 -26.42 -21.25
CA THR A 131 -10.82 -27.81 -20.84
C THR A 131 -10.34 -28.66 -22.02
N ALA A 132 -9.34 -29.51 -21.77
CA ALA A 132 -8.49 -30.19 -22.76
C ALA A 132 -9.19 -31.24 -23.67
N HIS A 133 -10.52 -31.18 -23.80
CA HIS A 133 -11.33 -31.98 -24.71
C HIS A 133 -11.98 -31.17 -25.84
N ALA A 134 -11.91 -29.83 -25.81
CA ALA A 134 -12.56 -28.99 -26.81
C ALA A 134 -11.64 -28.64 -27.99
N SER A 135 -11.91 -29.23 -29.15
CA SER A 135 -11.47 -28.75 -30.48
C SER A 135 -12.16 -27.43 -30.91
N PHE A 136 -12.61 -26.63 -29.95
CA PHE A 136 -13.30 -25.37 -30.12
C PHE A 136 -12.60 -24.28 -29.30
N CYS A 137 -11.93 -23.37 -29.99
CA CYS A 137 -11.49 -22.10 -29.42
C CYS A 137 -12.73 -21.29 -29.01
N LYS A 138 -12.87 -21.00 -27.72
CA LYS A 138 -13.86 -20.04 -27.23
C LYS A 138 -13.19 -18.67 -27.09
N THR A 139 -13.79 -17.65 -27.68
CA THR A 139 -13.27 -16.28 -27.68
C THR A 139 -13.85 -15.46 -26.53
N TYR A 140 -13.15 -14.39 -26.13
CA TYR A 140 -13.68 -13.43 -25.15
C TYR A 140 -14.98 -12.76 -25.62
N ARG A 141 -15.18 -12.63 -26.94
CA ARG A 141 -16.43 -12.14 -27.55
C ARG A 141 -17.62 -13.05 -27.26
N GLU A 142 -17.40 -14.37 -27.18
CA GLU A 142 -18.45 -15.36 -26.91
C GLU A 142 -18.64 -15.64 -25.40
N SER A 143 -17.57 -15.65 -24.60
CA SER A 143 -17.67 -15.90 -23.15
C SER A 143 -18.06 -14.67 -22.33
N GLY A 144 -17.69 -13.47 -22.80
CA GLY A 144 -17.57 -12.27 -21.99
C GLY A 144 -16.30 -12.25 -21.13
N ALA A 145 -16.01 -11.12 -20.49
CA ALA A 145 -14.84 -10.95 -19.65
C ALA A 145 -15.15 -10.04 -18.44
N THR A 146 -14.35 -10.13 -17.37
CA THR A 146 -14.32 -9.11 -16.33
C THR A 146 -12.94 -8.47 -16.28
N LEU A 147 -12.90 -7.20 -16.67
CA LEU A 147 -11.74 -6.33 -16.61
C LEU A 147 -11.78 -5.55 -15.29
N LEU A 148 -10.71 -5.63 -14.51
CA LEU A 148 -10.49 -4.81 -13.33
C LEU A 148 -9.64 -3.61 -13.72
N LEU A 149 -10.12 -2.41 -13.46
CA LEU A 149 -9.41 -1.16 -13.67
C LEU A 149 -9.07 -0.55 -12.30
N ASN A 150 -7.84 -0.74 -11.85
CA ASN A 150 -7.35 -0.14 -10.62
C ASN A 150 -6.87 1.27 -10.93
N ILE A 151 -7.42 2.27 -10.25
CA ILE A 151 -7.02 3.67 -10.29
C ILE A 151 -6.30 3.96 -8.97
N TYR A 152 -4.99 4.13 -9.00
CA TYR A 152 -4.19 4.33 -7.80
C TYR A 152 -3.61 5.75 -7.75
N TRP A 153 -3.93 6.51 -6.69
CA TRP A 153 -3.41 7.86 -6.44
C TRP A 153 -2.18 7.87 -5.52
N HIS A 154 -1.18 8.68 -5.85
CA HIS A 154 0.03 8.91 -5.05
C HIS A 154 0.39 10.40 -5.01
N ASP A 155 1.06 10.84 -3.94
CA ASP A 155 1.56 12.21 -3.73
C ASP A 155 3.06 12.28 -3.39
N LYS A 156 3.80 11.19 -3.62
CA LYS A 156 5.20 11.03 -3.20
C LYS A 156 6.07 10.49 -4.33
N LYS A 157 7.18 11.17 -4.62
CA LYS A 157 8.23 10.71 -5.54
C LYS A 157 9.47 10.27 -4.75
N PRO A 158 10.08 9.11 -5.03
CA PRO A 158 11.33 8.68 -4.40
C PRO A 158 12.40 9.77 -4.48
N TYR A 159 13.13 9.99 -3.38
CA TYR A 159 14.20 10.98 -3.21
C TYR A 159 13.81 12.47 -3.37
N SER A 160 12.71 12.80 -4.04
CA SER A 160 12.19 14.17 -4.18
C SER A 160 11.15 14.55 -3.12
N GLY A 161 10.65 13.58 -2.35
CA GLY A 161 9.68 13.83 -1.27
C GLY A 161 8.24 13.97 -1.79
N ARG A 162 7.51 14.96 -1.27
CA ARG A 162 6.11 15.20 -1.63
C ARG A 162 6.04 15.96 -2.95
N VAL A 163 5.19 15.48 -3.85
CA VAL A 163 4.90 16.06 -5.17
C VAL A 163 3.40 16.30 -5.30
N ASP A 164 2.96 16.94 -6.38
CA ASP A 164 1.54 17.06 -6.68
C ASP A 164 0.91 15.67 -6.90
N PRO A 165 -0.37 15.48 -6.53
CA PRO A 165 -1.07 14.22 -6.74
C PRO A 165 -1.06 13.78 -8.20
N HIS A 166 -0.74 12.51 -8.42
CA HIS A 166 -0.82 11.86 -9.71
C HIS A 166 -1.52 10.51 -9.53
N TYR A 167 -2.02 9.95 -10.64
CA TYR A 167 -2.71 8.67 -10.62
C TYR A 167 -2.28 7.78 -11.76
N ILE A 168 -2.30 6.47 -11.49
CA ILE A 168 -1.91 5.43 -12.42
C ILE A 168 -3.12 4.52 -12.63
N TYR A 169 -3.48 4.28 -13.88
CA TYR A 169 -4.43 3.25 -14.27
C TYR A 169 -3.69 1.93 -14.46
N VAL A 170 -4.21 0.84 -13.88
CA VAL A 170 -3.70 -0.52 -14.09
C VAL A 170 -4.88 -1.40 -14.48
N ALA A 171 -4.91 -1.83 -15.74
CA ALA A 171 -5.94 -2.72 -16.27
C ALA A 171 -5.49 -4.18 -16.10
N GLN A 172 -6.38 -5.05 -15.60
CA GLN A 172 -6.11 -6.46 -15.33
C GLN A 172 -7.32 -7.33 -15.69
N LEU A 173 -7.09 -8.43 -16.41
CA LEU A 173 -8.14 -9.41 -16.67
C LEU A 173 -8.32 -10.33 -15.45
N VAL A 174 -9.51 -10.32 -14.83
CA VAL A 174 -9.78 -11.10 -13.59
C VAL A 174 -10.66 -12.32 -13.85
N ALA A 175 -11.57 -12.26 -14.83
CA ALA A 175 -12.37 -13.42 -15.21
C ALA A 175 -12.58 -13.50 -16.73
N THR A 176 -12.56 -14.71 -17.25
CA THR A 176 -12.67 -15.03 -18.69
C THR A 176 -14.10 -15.39 -19.13
N SER A 177 -15.10 -15.16 -18.27
CA SER A 177 -16.52 -15.19 -18.65
C SER A 177 -17.30 -14.13 -17.88
N TYR A 178 -18.25 -13.48 -18.56
CA TYR A 178 -19.27 -12.65 -17.93
C TYR A 178 -20.56 -12.74 -18.74
N LYS A 179 -21.66 -13.05 -18.06
CA LYS A 179 -22.98 -13.24 -18.66
C LYS A 179 -24.06 -12.60 -17.80
N GLN A 180 -25.00 -11.94 -18.43
CA GLN A 180 -26.21 -11.38 -17.83
C GLN A 180 -27.44 -11.91 -18.57
N SER A 181 -28.48 -12.30 -17.84
CA SER A 181 -29.74 -12.79 -18.43
C SER A 181 -30.86 -11.79 -18.18
N ILE A 182 -31.42 -11.23 -19.26
CA ILE A 182 -32.46 -10.21 -19.22
C ILE A 182 -33.77 -10.84 -19.75
N PRO A 183 -34.80 -11.05 -18.90
CA PRO A 183 -36.07 -11.60 -19.34
C PRO A 183 -37.01 -10.49 -19.85
N PHE A 184 -37.39 -10.57 -21.11
CA PHE A 184 -38.48 -9.80 -21.69
C PHE A 184 -39.78 -10.61 -21.65
N TYR A 185 -40.89 -9.99 -21.25
CA TYR A 185 -42.20 -10.65 -21.13
C TYR A 185 -43.18 -10.05 -22.12
N GLU A 186 -43.54 -10.81 -23.16
CA GLU A 186 -44.58 -10.41 -24.12
C GLU A 186 -45.98 -10.55 -23.51
N ARG A 187 -46.19 -11.61 -22.72
CA ARG A 187 -47.38 -11.83 -21.91
C ARG A 187 -46.97 -12.43 -20.57
N TYR A 188 -47.24 -11.70 -19.49
CA TYR A 188 -46.88 -12.09 -18.12
C TYR A 188 -47.28 -13.54 -17.82
N ARG A 189 -46.30 -14.34 -17.40
CA ARG A 189 -46.38 -15.79 -17.08
C ARG A 189 -46.69 -16.78 -18.23
N SER A 190 -46.94 -16.37 -19.46
CA SER A 190 -47.16 -17.32 -20.59
C SER A 190 -45.99 -17.40 -21.55
N HIS A 191 -45.44 -16.26 -21.99
CA HIS A 191 -44.29 -16.21 -22.90
C HIS A 191 -43.24 -15.23 -22.40
N ARG A 192 -41.97 -15.65 -22.43
CA ARG A 192 -40.81 -14.81 -22.14
C ARG A 192 -39.69 -15.08 -23.15
N THR A 193 -39.02 -14.02 -23.55
CA THR A 193 -37.83 -14.05 -24.40
C THR A 193 -36.64 -13.69 -23.51
N LEU A 194 -35.67 -14.59 -23.38
CA LEU A 194 -34.55 -14.42 -22.44
C LEU A 194 -33.28 -14.08 -23.21
N LEU A 195 -32.89 -12.80 -23.17
CA LEU A 195 -31.64 -12.33 -23.75
C LEU A 195 -30.46 -12.75 -22.86
N ARG A 196 -29.53 -13.53 -23.41
CA ARG A 196 -28.24 -13.86 -22.78
C ARG A 196 -27.17 -12.89 -23.28
N ALA A 197 -26.97 -11.79 -22.58
CA ALA A 197 -25.92 -10.83 -22.90
C ALA A 197 -24.57 -11.35 -22.39
N HIS A 198 -23.66 -11.63 -23.30
CA HIS A 198 -22.23 -11.85 -23.04
C HIS A 198 -21.47 -10.57 -23.39
N GLY A 199 -20.47 -10.21 -22.60
CA GLY A 199 -19.74 -8.95 -22.81
C GLY A 199 -18.70 -8.67 -21.73
N ILE A 200 -18.13 -7.46 -21.76
CA ILE A 200 -17.06 -7.06 -20.85
C ILE A 200 -17.64 -6.28 -19.68
N LYS A 201 -17.53 -6.83 -18.48
CA LYS A 201 -17.76 -6.08 -17.24
C LYS A 201 -16.48 -5.35 -16.86
N ILE A 202 -16.50 -4.03 -16.86
CA ILE A 202 -15.43 -3.21 -16.30
C ILE A 202 -15.77 -2.94 -14.83
N ALA A 203 -14.92 -3.41 -13.91
CA ALA A 203 -15.00 -3.12 -12.49
C ALA A 203 -13.89 -2.11 -12.14
N VAL A 204 -14.26 -0.91 -11.70
CA VAL A 204 -13.30 0.12 -11.31
C VAL A 204 -13.05 0.05 -9.80
N LEU A 205 -11.78 -0.02 -9.40
CA LEU A 205 -11.37 0.14 -8.01
C LEU A 205 -10.55 1.41 -7.87
N LEU A 206 -11.01 2.33 -7.02
CA LEU A 206 -10.30 3.56 -6.69
C LEU A 206 -9.54 3.36 -5.36
N GLY A 207 -8.23 3.56 -5.39
CA GLY A 207 -7.35 3.49 -4.23
C GLY A 207 -6.28 4.58 -4.26
N GLY A 208 -5.48 4.67 -3.20
CA GLY A 208 -4.37 5.61 -3.14
C GLY A 208 -3.79 5.80 -1.75
N GLU A 209 -2.58 6.35 -1.72
CA GLU A 209 -1.84 6.68 -0.51
C GLU A 209 -1.39 8.15 -0.54
N PHE A 210 -1.88 8.92 0.43
CA PHE A 210 -1.50 10.30 0.66
C PHE A 210 -0.61 10.42 1.89
N HIS A 211 0.52 11.10 1.74
CA HIS A 211 1.59 11.19 2.72
C HIS A 211 1.61 12.56 3.40
N GLN A 212 1.42 12.55 4.71
CA GLN A 212 1.59 13.72 5.56
C GLN A 212 2.81 13.56 6.47
N PHE A 213 3.63 14.60 6.59
CA PHE A 213 4.64 14.64 7.65
C PHE A 213 3.96 14.72 9.02
N ARG A 214 4.30 13.80 9.92
CA ARG A 214 3.84 13.76 11.31
C ARG A 214 5.05 13.74 12.24
N PHE A 215 5.30 14.86 12.92
CA PHE A 215 6.48 15.03 13.78
C PHE A 215 6.60 13.96 14.87
N LEU A 216 5.48 13.53 15.47
CA LEU A 216 5.48 12.45 16.45
C LEU A 216 5.99 11.11 15.89
N GLN A 217 5.59 10.76 14.65
CA GLN A 217 6.07 9.53 14.00
C GLN A 217 7.58 9.61 13.72
N PHE A 218 8.06 10.79 13.30
CA PHE A 218 9.48 11.05 13.11
C PHE A 218 10.27 10.86 14.41
N LEU A 219 9.80 11.43 15.53
CA LEU A 219 10.45 11.25 16.84
C LEU A 219 10.50 9.77 17.27
N ILE A 220 9.41 9.02 17.09
CA ILE A 220 9.37 7.58 17.39
C ILE A 220 10.37 6.81 16.52
N THR A 221 10.48 7.12 15.22
CA THR A 221 11.45 6.47 14.32
C THR A 221 12.90 6.88 14.63
N LEU A 222 13.12 8.10 15.13
CA LEU A 222 14.44 8.57 15.56
C LEU A 222 14.90 7.88 16.85
N THR A 223 14.03 7.72 17.85
CA THR A 223 14.40 7.04 19.10
C THR A 223 14.63 5.55 18.91
N THR A 224 13.86 4.87 18.03
CA THR A 224 14.15 3.47 17.69
C THR A 224 15.47 3.31 16.94
N ALA A 225 15.82 4.23 16.04
CA ALA A 225 17.13 4.23 15.37
C ALA A 225 18.31 4.40 16.36
N LEU A 226 18.18 5.29 17.35
CA LEU A 226 19.18 5.46 18.42
C LEU A 226 19.27 4.22 19.33
N GLY A 227 18.14 3.57 19.64
CA GLY A 227 18.11 2.31 20.37
C GLY A 227 18.82 1.17 19.62
N LEU A 228 18.56 1.05 18.32
CA LEU A 228 19.25 0.07 17.46
C LEU A 228 20.76 0.35 17.34
N LEU A 229 21.17 1.62 17.33
CA LEU A 229 22.59 1.99 17.36
C LEU A 229 23.27 1.52 18.66
N ALA A 230 22.62 1.72 19.81
CA ALA A 230 23.13 1.22 21.09
C ALA A 230 23.26 -0.32 21.09
N VAL A 231 22.26 -1.05 20.59
CA VAL A 231 22.32 -2.52 20.43
C VAL A 231 23.44 -2.94 19.47
N ALA A 232 23.68 -2.20 18.38
CA ALA A 232 24.81 -2.48 17.50
C ALA A 232 26.15 -2.34 18.23
N THR A 233 26.32 -1.31 19.07
CA THR A 233 27.56 -1.15 19.86
C THR A 233 27.77 -2.27 20.87
N THR A 234 26.73 -2.74 21.57
CA THR A 234 26.86 -3.85 22.53
C THR A 234 27.14 -5.19 21.86
N VAL A 235 26.63 -5.41 20.64
CA VAL A 235 26.96 -6.59 19.82
C VAL A 235 28.42 -6.53 19.35
N VAL A 236 28.89 -5.39 18.82
CA VAL A 236 30.30 -5.21 18.42
C VAL A 236 31.24 -5.41 19.60
N ASP A 237 30.91 -4.85 20.76
CA ASP A 237 31.64 -5.06 22.03
C ASP A 237 31.71 -6.54 22.42
N SER A 238 30.58 -7.26 22.31
CA SER A 238 30.52 -8.69 22.61
C SER A 238 31.38 -9.50 21.64
N CYS A 239 31.39 -9.16 20.35
CA CYS A 239 32.27 -9.78 19.37
C CYS A 239 33.76 -9.51 19.68
N MET A 240 34.13 -8.27 20.03
CA MET A 240 35.51 -7.92 20.38
C MET A 240 36.00 -8.63 21.65
N LEU A 241 35.15 -8.83 22.65
CA LEU A 241 35.53 -9.48 23.91
C LEU A 241 35.56 -11.02 23.83
N TYR A 242 34.72 -11.64 23.01
CA TYR A 242 34.56 -13.10 23.01
C TYR A 242 35.01 -13.83 21.74
N VAL A 243 35.01 -13.17 20.57
CA VAL A 243 35.20 -13.83 19.26
C VAL A 243 36.56 -13.53 18.63
N LEU A 244 37.10 -12.31 18.78
CA LEU A 244 38.37 -11.94 18.14
C LEU A 244 39.60 -12.56 18.85
N PRO A 245 40.67 -12.88 18.10
CA PRO A 245 41.88 -13.49 18.66
C PRO A 245 42.66 -12.54 19.58
N GLU A 246 42.65 -11.23 19.35
CA GLU A 246 43.35 -10.23 20.20
C GLU A 246 42.47 -9.64 21.31
N LYS A 247 41.43 -10.36 21.74
CA LYS A 247 40.49 -9.93 22.81
C LYS A 247 41.18 -9.46 24.10
N GLU A 248 42.35 -10.00 24.43
CA GLU A 248 43.08 -9.65 25.65
C GLU A 248 43.60 -8.21 25.65
N HIS A 249 44.05 -7.70 24.49
CA HIS A 249 44.45 -6.29 24.36
C HIS A 249 43.25 -5.36 24.47
N TYR A 250 42.12 -5.71 23.84
CA TYR A 250 40.88 -4.93 23.96
C TYR A 250 40.33 -4.92 25.39
N LEU A 251 40.37 -6.06 26.09
CA LEU A 251 39.91 -6.20 27.48
C LEU A 251 40.74 -5.35 28.44
N GLN A 252 42.07 -5.30 28.28
CA GLN A 252 42.94 -4.43 29.08
C GLN A 252 42.70 -2.94 28.81
N ALA A 253 42.42 -2.56 27.57
CA ALA A 253 42.11 -1.16 27.21
C ALA A 253 40.72 -0.71 27.68
N LYS A 254 39.75 -1.63 27.76
CA LYS A 254 38.36 -1.34 28.12
C LYS A 254 38.08 -1.33 29.62
N TYR A 255 38.75 -2.19 30.40
CA TYR A 255 38.47 -2.38 31.82
C TYR A 255 39.70 -2.05 32.68
N GLU A 256 39.66 -0.92 33.39
CA GLU A 256 40.66 -0.60 34.41
C GLU A 256 40.44 -1.47 35.66
N GLN A 257 41.45 -2.25 36.05
CA GLN A 257 41.37 -3.13 37.22
C GLN A 257 41.51 -2.36 38.52
N GLN A 258 40.40 -1.94 39.12
CA GLN A 258 40.41 -1.38 40.47
C GLN A 258 40.61 -2.49 41.51
N ARG A 259 41.71 -2.41 42.28
CA ARG A 259 41.93 -3.26 43.45
C ARG A 259 41.04 -2.79 44.61
N PRO A 260 40.35 -3.69 45.32
CA PRO A 260 39.54 -3.31 46.49
C PRO A 260 40.43 -2.69 47.57
N ARG A 261 40.03 -1.53 48.10
CA ARG A 261 40.77 -0.77 49.14
C ARG A 261 40.84 -1.45 50.52
N SER A 262 40.43 -2.71 50.65
CA SER A 262 40.45 -3.48 51.89
C SER A 262 41.84 -4.04 52.22
N CYS A 263 42.86 -3.18 52.32
CA CYS A 263 44.11 -3.48 53.03
C CYS A 263 44.97 -2.24 53.41
N GLU A 264 44.39 -1.04 53.49
CA GLU A 264 45.07 0.13 54.08
C GLU A 264 45.07 0.00 55.62
N ARG A 265 45.87 -0.93 56.14
CA ARG A 265 46.01 -1.18 57.59
C ARG A 265 46.75 -0.01 58.22
N ARG A 266 46.02 0.99 58.72
CA ARG A 266 46.59 2.09 59.54
C ARG A 266 47.49 1.52 60.62
N VAL A 267 48.79 1.80 60.52
CA VAL A 267 49.75 1.63 61.61
C VAL A 267 49.70 2.90 62.46
N PRO A 268 49.27 2.86 63.73
CA PRO A 268 49.34 4.02 64.60
C PRO A 268 50.77 4.13 65.17
N SER A 269 51.65 4.88 64.50
CA SER A 269 52.93 5.29 65.08
C SER A 269 52.74 6.47 66.04
N ALA A 270 53.35 6.38 67.22
CA ALA A 270 53.17 7.32 68.32
C ALA A 270 53.74 8.74 68.06
N SER A 271 53.20 9.69 68.82
CA SER A 271 53.56 11.11 68.97
C SER A 271 54.89 11.29 69.77
N PRO A 272 55.44 12.52 70.07
CA PRO A 272 54.79 13.84 70.15
C PRO A 272 55.61 15.15 69.86
N GLN A 273 54.93 16.31 70.03
CA GLN A 273 55.45 17.70 70.17
C GLN A 273 55.97 18.41 68.89
N ARG A 274 55.84 19.74 68.67
CA ARG A 274 55.19 20.87 69.40
C ARG A 274 55.04 22.10 68.46
N GLN A 275 54.02 22.94 68.68
CA GLN A 275 53.93 24.38 68.31
C GLN A 275 53.95 24.72 66.80
N ALA A 276 53.33 25.81 66.29
CA ALA A 276 52.63 26.92 66.94
C ALA A 276 51.31 27.30 66.21
N GLU A 277 50.58 28.18 66.89
CA GLU A 277 49.36 28.90 66.51
C GLU A 277 49.32 29.55 65.11
N ASP A 278 48.12 29.64 64.51
CA ASP A 278 47.48 30.95 64.33
C ASP A 278 45.93 30.84 64.40
N GLN A 279 45.25 31.97 64.57
CA GLN A 279 43.90 32.14 65.12
C GLN A 279 42.79 32.44 64.08
N VAL A 280 41.54 32.02 64.40
CA VAL A 280 40.26 32.81 64.36
C VAL A 280 39.77 33.31 62.96
N ASP A 281 38.48 33.25 62.59
CA ASP A 281 37.25 33.67 63.31
C ASP A 281 36.02 32.72 63.17
N ASP A 282 34.79 33.22 63.30
CA ASP A 282 33.55 32.45 63.57
C ASP A 282 32.47 32.54 62.44
N GLY A 283 31.39 31.79 62.59
CA GLY A 283 30.18 31.78 61.74
C GLY A 283 29.70 30.36 61.43
N ASN A 284 29.43 29.50 62.41
CA ASN A 284 28.26 29.49 63.32
C ASN A 284 26.89 29.39 62.59
N GLY A 285 26.09 28.37 62.90
CA GLY A 285 24.77 28.15 62.26
C GLY A 285 24.20 26.72 62.24
N GLN A 286 24.29 25.97 63.34
CA GLN A 286 23.57 24.69 63.56
C GLN A 286 22.05 24.92 63.87
N PRO A 287 21.23 23.90 64.24
CA PRO A 287 20.89 22.65 63.54
C PRO A 287 19.37 22.32 63.59
N VAL A 288 18.82 21.43 62.74
CA VAL A 288 17.55 20.72 63.07
C VAL A 288 17.55 19.25 62.61
N THR A 289 16.97 18.43 63.48
CA THR A 289 16.97 16.99 63.70
C THR A 289 16.41 16.04 62.63
N SER A 290 16.99 14.83 62.65
CA SER A 290 16.46 13.49 62.33
C SER A 290 14.98 13.16 62.58
N ALA A 291 14.39 12.34 61.68
CA ALA A 291 13.58 11.12 61.91
C ALA A 291 13.03 10.68 60.52
N ASP A 292 13.34 9.50 59.97
CA ASP A 292 12.85 8.15 60.30
C ASP A 292 11.31 7.98 60.24
N GLN A 293 10.77 7.41 59.15
CA GLN A 293 10.09 6.09 59.16
C GLN A 293 9.46 5.70 57.79
N GLU A 294 9.52 4.39 57.52
CA GLU A 294 8.53 3.49 56.87
C GLU A 294 7.60 3.99 55.73
N SER A 295 7.56 3.34 54.56
CA SER A 295 7.15 1.96 54.18
C SER A 295 5.68 1.88 53.72
N LEU A 296 5.42 1.03 52.70
CA LEU A 296 4.11 0.69 52.11
C LEU A 296 3.41 1.89 51.39
N LEU A 297 2.72 1.74 50.26
CA LEU A 297 1.99 0.60 49.70
C LEU A 297 2.23 0.43 48.18
N ALA A 298 2.08 -0.81 47.71
CA ALA A 298 1.77 -1.11 46.31
C ALA A 298 0.30 -1.52 46.21
N GLU A 299 -0.42 -1.05 45.19
CA GLU A 299 -1.82 -1.39 44.86
C GLU A 299 -2.06 -1.07 43.36
N PRO A 300 -3.09 -1.65 42.71
CA PRO A 300 -2.76 -2.63 41.67
C PRO A 300 -3.43 -2.40 40.30
N LEU A 301 -3.22 -3.39 39.42
CA LEU A 301 -3.91 -3.58 38.15
C LEU A 301 -5.44 -3.43 38.28
N LEU A 302 -6.03 -2.65 37.37
CA LEU A 302 -7.45 -2.75 37.04
C LEU A 302 -7.63 -3.36 35.64
N GLN A 303 -8.65 -4.21 35.54
CA GLN A 303 -8.92 -5.08 34.40
C GLN A 303 -10.28 -4.71 33.75
N GLU A 304 -10.42 -5.06 32.47
CA GLU A 304 -11.70 -5.31 31.76
C GLU A 304 -12.63 -4.13 31.39
N GLY A 305 -13.31 -4.30 30.25
CA GLY A 305 -14.31 -3.39 29.67
C GLY A 305 -13.85 -2.75 28.34
N GLY A 306 -14.30 -3.17 27.16
CA GLY A 306 -15.32 -4.17 26.82
C GLY A 306 -16.44 -3.58 25.94
N GLN A 307 -16.17 -3.38 24.65
CA GLN A 307 -17.14 -3.36 23.54
C GLN A 307 -16.42 -3.43 22.18
#